data_AF-A0A914PAW5-F1
#
_entry.id   AF-A0A914PAW5-F1
#
_cell.length_a   1.000
_cell.length_b   1.000
_cell.length_c   1.000
_cell.angle_alpha   90.00
_cell.angle_beta   90.00
_cell.angle_gamma   90.00
#
_symmetry.space_group_name_H-M   'P 1'
#
loop_
_entity.id
_entity.type
_entity.pdbx_description
1 polymer ?
#
loop_
_entity_poly.entity_id
_entity_poly.type
_entity_poly.pdbx_seq_one_letter_code
_entity_poly.pdbx_strand_id
1 'polypeptide(L)'
;MDAIHFPFFNKVAWNSWPNGDAFLNGHARPRDNIPPSIMKNLCDNQTFSKHYIGNILQEMGYLNLFNEDVYTIFEYMNVTATHKLAPLGAELKMTSKYKETKFYGDHCISGLDYNIEIFQKYIDAYGLSKPKFSLNWNSQTSHDQFNWFYVADDILHKFLEKNQKEVITTIFLISSKNGKKVKF
;
A
#
# COMPACT_ATOMS: atom_id res chain seq x y z
N MET A 1 -14.59 15.98 -0.65
CA MET A 1 -14.98 14.55 -0.74
C MET A 1 -15.49 14.12 0.62
N ASP A 2 -16.65 13.49 0.67
CA ASP A 2 -17.15 12.93 1.93
C ASP A 2 -16.52 11.55 2.14
N ALA A 3 -15.88 11.36 3.30
CA ALA A 3 -15.28 10.09 3.67
C ALA A 3 -16.32 9.20 4.36
N ILE A 4 -16.39 7.92 3.96
CA ILE A 4 -17.17 6.92 4.69
C ILE A 4 -16.27 6.36 5.79
N HIS A 5 -16.61 6.66 7.05
CA HIS A 5 -15.89 6.15 8.21
C HIS A 5 -16.43 4.78 8.62
N PHE A 6 -15.54 3.79 8.71
CA PHE A 6 -15.85 2.45 9.21
C PHE A 6 -15.28 2.26 10.62
N PRO A 7 -16.02 2.62 11.68
CA PRO A 7 -15.50 2.62 13.06
C PRO A 7 -15.16 1.22 13.58
N PHE A 8 -15.67 0.17 12.95
CA PHE A 8 -15.51 -1.22 13.37
C PHE A 8 -14.83 -2.09 12.29
N PHE A 9 -13.79 -1.55 11.65
CA PHE A 9 -12.99 -2.31 10.68
C PHE A 9 -12.03 -3.27 11.41
N ASN A 10 -12.33 -4.56 11.38
CA ASN A 10 -11.53 -5.58 12.06
C ASN A 10 -10.47 -6.17 11.13
N LYS A 11 -9.30 -6.41 11.72
CA LYS A 11 -8.26 -7.19 11.07
C LYS A 11 -8.61 -8.67 11.12
N VAL A 12 -8.36 -9.38 10.03
CA VAL A 12 -8.34 -10.85 10.07
C VAL A 12 -7.11 -11.35 10.82
N ALA A 13 -6.09 -10.49 11.00
CA ALA A 13 -4.82 -10.87 11.58
C ALA A 13 -4.00 -9.76 12.28
N TRP A 14 -3.03 -10.16 13.11
CA TRP A 14 -2.01 -9.31 13.75
C TRP A 14 -0.95 -8.77 12.79
N ASN A 15 -0.57 -9.55 11.78
CA ASN A 15 0.49 -9.16 10.83
C ASN A 15 -0.10 -8.53 9.57
N SER A 16 0.63 -7.64 8.92
CA SER A 16 0.19 -6.93 7.72
C SER A 16 -0.10 -7.88 6.55
N TRP A 17 0.75 -8.89 6.35
CA TRP A 17 0.63 -9.84 5.24
C TRP A 17 -0.71 -10.59 5.16
N PRO A 18 -1.18 -11.32 6.19
CA PRO A 18 -2.49 -11.99 6.15
C PRO A 18 -3.68 -11.02 6.02
N ASN A 19 -3.56 -9.77 6.49
CA ASN A 19 -4.60 -8.77 6.26
C ASN A 19 -4.61 -8.28 4.81
N GLY A 20 -3.44 -8.03 4.23
CA GLY A 20 -3.29 -7.67 2.82
C GLY A 20 -3.83 -8.77 1.92
N ASP A 21 -3.45 -10.02 2.17
CA ASP A 21 -3.93 -11.18 1.44
C ASP A 21 -5.45 -11.31 1.50
N ALA A 22 -6.07 -11.20 2.68
CA ALA A 22 -7.52 -11.27 2.82
C ALA A 22 -8.25 -10.09 2.15
N PHE A 23 -7.70 -8.88 2.25
CA PHE A 23 -8.27 -7.71 1.59
C PHE A 23 -8.20 -7.83 0.07
N LEU A 24 -7.09 -8.35 -0.45
CA LEU A 24 -6.80 -8.36 -1.88
C LEU A 24 -7.34 -9.60 -2.61
N ASN A 25 -7.50 -10.73 -1.91
CA ASN A 25 -8.00 -11.99 -2.48
C ASN A 25 -9.41 -12.37 -1.97
N GLY A 26 -9.99 -11.61 -1.04
CA GLY A 26 -11.34 -11.83 -0.53
C GLY A 26 -11.51 -13.05 0.39
N HIS A 27 -10.43 -13.68 0.84
CA HIS A 27 -10.50 -14.83 1.76
C HIS A 27 -9.49 -14.71 2.91
N ALA A 28 -9.95 -14.95 4.14
CA ALA A 28 -9.07 -15.04 5.29
C ALA A 28 -8.30 -16.36 5.28
N ARG A 29 -6.96 -16.33 5.45
CA ARG A 29 -6.21 -17.56 5.71
C ARG A 29 -6.53 -18.07 7.12
N PRO A 30 -6.77 -19.38 7.30
CA PRO A 30 -6.97 -19.95 8.62
C PRO A 30 -5.72 -19.74 9.47
N ARG A 31 -5.92 -19.38 10.74
CA ARG A 31 -4.88 -18.76 11.56
C ARG A 31 -4.34 -19.63 12.69
N ASP A 32 -5.11 -20.62 13.10
CA ASP A 32 -4.84 -21.31 14.35
C ASP A 32 -4.32 -22.73 14.07
N ASN A 33 -3.13 -23.04 14.61
CA ASN A 33 -2.46 -24.34 14.54
C ASN A 33 -2.03 -24.81 13.14
N ILE A 34 -1.48 -23.93 12.31
CA ILE A 34 -0.74 -24.38 11.11
C ILE A 34 0.63 -24.91 11.58
N PRO A 35 0.91 -26.22 11.44
CA PRO A 35 2.21 -26.79 11.78
C PRO A 35 3.31 -26.07 10.97
N PRO A 36 4.53 -25.91 11.52
CA PRO A 36 5.65 -25.28 10.81
C PRO A 36 5.92 -25.87 9.41
N SER A 37 5.65 -27.17 9.21
CA SER A 37 5.74 -27.85 7.92
C SER A 37 4.71 -27.37 6.89
N ILE A 38 3.50 -27.02 7.33
CA ILE A 38 2.46 -26.44 6.46
C ILE A 38 2.72 -24.95 6.24
N MET A 39 3.26 -24.24 7.23
CA MET A 39 3.67 -22.84 7.10
C MET A 39 4.69 -22.66 5.97
N LYS A 40 5.67 -23.56 5.87
CA LYS A 40 6.65 -23.59 4.77
C LYS A 40 5.95 -23.74 3.42
N ASN A 41 5.03 -24.69 3.29
CA ASN A 41 4.27 -24.89 2.06
C ASN A 41 3.34 -23.72 1.71
N LEU A 42 2.80 -22.98 2.69
CA LEU A 42 2.01 -21.77 2.46
C LEU A 42 2.86 -20.58 2.03
N CYS A 43 4.11 -20.52 2.47
CA CYS A 43 5.10 -19.56 2.01
C CYS A 43 5.64 -19.90 0.61
N ASP A 44 5.71 -21.18 0.26
CA ASP A 44 6.22 -21.65 -1.03
C ASP A 44 5.11 -21.69 -2.11
N ASN A 45 3.84 -21.93 -1.74
CA ASN A 45 2.65 -21.85 -2.60
C ASN A 45 1.97 -20.47 -2.51
N GLN A 46 2.72 -19.38 -2.39
CA GLN A 46 2.19 -18.01 -2.44
C GLN A 46 1.75 -17.62 -3.85
N THR A 47 0.87 -18.39 -4.47
CA THR A 47 0.15 -17.95 -5.66
C THR A 47 -0.98 -17.07 -5.20
N PHE A 48 -0.85 -15.75 -5.40
CA PHE A 48 -2.02 -14.90 -5.45
C PHE A 48 -2.97 -15.50 -6.47
N SER A 49 -4.16 -15.86 -6.01
CA SER A 49 -5.12 -16.62 -6.81
C SER A 49 -5.54 -15.82 -8.04
N LYS A 50 -6.18 -16.48 -9.02
CA LYS A 50 -6.92 -15.77 -10.08
C LYS A 50 -7.91 -14.73 -9.52
N HIS A 51 -8.34 -14.88 -8.26
CA HIS A 51 -9.26 -13.98 -7.57
C HIS A 51 -8.59 -12.76 -6.92
N TYR A 52 -7.29 -12.56 -7.12
CA TYR A 52 -6.63 -11.33 -6.73
C TYR A 52 -7.30 -10.14 -7.45
N ILE A 53 -7.71 -9.12 -6.68
CA ILE A 53 -8.43 -7.96 -7.21
C ILE A 53 -7.67 -7.26 -8.35
N GLY A 54 -6.34 -7.24 -8.30
CA GLY A 54 -5.54 -6.63 -9.36
C GLY A 54 -5.60 -7.39 -10.69
N ASN A 55 -5.70 -8.73 -10.65
CA ASN A 55 -5.88 -9.54 -11.86
C ASN A 55 -7.26 -9.31 -12.46
N ILE A 56 -8.31 -9.31 -11.62
CA ILE A 56 -9.69 -9.05 -12.03
C ILE A 56 -9.80 -7.67 -12.69
N LEU A 57 -9.24 -6.63 -12.07
CA LEU A 57 -9.28 -5.27 -12.61
C LEU A 57 -8.50 -5.17 -13.93
N GLN A 58 -7.37 -5.86 -14.06
CA GLN A 58 -6.60 -5.90 -15.30
C GLN A 58 -7.39 -6.58 -16.44
N GLU A 59 -8.08 -7.69 -16.17
CA GLU A 59 -9.00 -8.34 -17.12
C GLU A 59 -10.15 -7.41 -17.55
N MET A 60 -10.58 -6.51 -16.65
CA MET A 60 -11.56 -5.45 -16.94
C MET A 60 -10.96 -4.23 -17.66
N GLY A 61 -9.68 -4.27 -18.03
CA GLY A 61 -9.01 -3.20 -18.78
C GLY A 61 -8.46 -2.05 -17.93
N TYR A 62 -8.39 -2.20 -16.60
CA TYR A 62 -7.74 -1.22 -15.74
C TYR A 62 -6.23 -1.29 -15.92
N LEU A 63 -5.60 -0.12 -15.97
CA LEU A 63 -4.18 -0.04 -15.67
C LEU A 63 -4.01 -0.22 -14.16
N ASN A 64 -2.96 -0.93 -13.75
CA ASN A 64 -2.65 -1.14 -12.34
C ASN A 64 -1.22 -0.71 -12.02
N LEU A 65 -1.07 0.05 -10.92
CA LEU A 65 0.21 0.45 -10.33
C LEU A 65 0.34 -0.19 -8.94
N PHE A 66 1.34 -1.06 -8.77
CA PHE A 66 1.73 -1.56 -7.45
C PHE A 66 3.06 -0.93 -7.04
N ASN A 67 3.05 -0.30 -5.87
CA ASN A 67 4.18 0.48 -5.41
C ASN A 67 4.35 0.34 -3.90
N GLU A 68 5.58 0.14 -3.45
CA GLU A 68 5.93 -0.16 -2.06
C GLU A 68 7.16 0.63 -1.61
N ASP A 69 7.17 1.07 -0.35
CA ASP A 69 8.25 1.92 0.17
C ASP A 69 9.52 1.15 0.54
N VAL A 70 9.40 0.03 1.25
CA VAL A 70 10.57 -0.67 1.84
C VAL A 70 10.60 -2.18 1.68
N TYR A 71 9.44 -2.84 1.71
CA TYR A 71 9.40 -4.30 1.60
C TYR A 71 9.10 -4.72 0.16
N THR A 72 9.61 -5.87 -0.29
CA THR A 72 9.35 -6.48 -1.60
C THR A 72 8.07 -7.32 -1.61
N ILE A 73 7.00 -6.87 -0.96
CA ILE A 73 5.80 -7.70 -0.79
C ILE A 73 5.23 -8.04 -2.17
N PHE A 74 5.14 -7.09 -3.10
CA PHE A 74 4.62 -7.38 -4.44
C PHE A 74 5.48 -8.37 -5.22
N GLU A 75 6.79 -8.48 -4.95
CA GLU A 75 7.66 -9.51 -5.54
C GLU A 75 7.30 -10.91 -5.03
N TYR A 76 7.15 -11.08 -3.71
CA TYR A 76 6.74 -12.36 -3.13
C TYR A 76 5.37 -12.82 -3.58
N MET A 77 4.47 -11.87 -3.89
CA MET A 77 3.10 -12.18 -4.27
C MET A 77 2.95 -12.69 -5.71
N ASN A 78 4.01 -12.63 -6.54
CA ASN A 78 4.00 -13.02 -7.96
C ASN A 78 2.78 -12.48 -8.74
N VAL A 79 2.33 -11.28 -8.38
CA VAL A 79 1.18 -10.62 -9.02
C VAL A 79 1.63 -9.89 -10.28
N THR A 80 0.79 -9.94 -11.32
CA THR A 80 1.03 -9.19 -12.55
C THR A 80 0.50 -7.77 -12.38
N ALA A 81 1.28 -6.78 -12.81
CA ALA A 81 0.85 -5.39 -12.90
C ALA A 81 1.39 -4.76 -14.19
N THR A 82 0.68 -3.74 -14.66
CA THR A 82 1.09 -2.86 -15.75
C THR A 82 2.35 -2.11 -15.34
N HIS A 83 2.34 -1.59 -14.11
CA HIS A 83 3.47 -0.93 -13.48
C HIS A 83 3.70 -1.54 -12.10
N LYS A 84 4.93 -2.02 -11.89
CA LYS A 84 5.37 -2.54 -10.61
C LYS A 84 6.69 -1.88 -10.27
N LEU A 85 6.75 -1.28 -9.09
CA LEU A 85 7.97 -0.71 -8.54
C LEU A 85 8.25 -1.44 -7.23
N ALA A 86 9.24 -2.33 -7.27
CA ALA A 86 9.76 -3.05 -6.10
C ALA A 86 10.62 -2.09 -5.26
N PRO A 87 10.83 -2.36 -3.95
CA PRO A 87 10.82 -1.37 -2.90
C PRO A 87 11.82 -0.28 -3.19
N LEU A 88 11.23 0.89 -3.35
CA LEU A 88 11.98 1.98 -3.88
C LEU A 88 12.95 2.57 -2.87
N GLY A 89 12.89 2.16 -1.60
CA GLY A 89 13.99 2.36 -0.65
C GLY A 89 15.35 1.87 -1.16
N ALA A 90 15.41 0.89 -2.06
CA ALA A 90 16.65 0.46 -2.73
C ALA A 90 17.07 1.42 -3.86
N GLU A 91 16.14 1.92 -4.68
CA GLU A 91 16.44 2.84 -5.79
C GLU A 91 16.56 4.31 -5.34
N LEU A 92 15.91 4.72 -4.24
CA LEU A 92 16.00 6.05 -3.62
C LEU A 92 17.40 6.32 -3.06
N LYS A 93 18.08 5.28 -2.56
CA LYS A 93 19.53 5.35 -2.29
C LYS A 93 20.35 5.65 -3.54
N MET A 94 19.77 5.71 -4.74
CA MET A 94 20.46 5.97 -5.99
C MET A 94 20.06 7.27 -6.71
N THR A 95 18.99 7.98 -6.30
CA THR A 95 18.61 9.27 -6.94
C THR A 95 19.14 10.49 -6.15
N SER A 96 19.56 11.56 -6.83
CA SER A 96 20.20 12.74 -6.22
C SER A 96 19.26 13.58 -5.37
N LYS A 97 18.01 13.78 -5.83
CA LYS A 97 16.99 14.62 -5.17
C LYS A 97 16.74 14.26 -3.69
N TYR A 98 16.72 12.95 -3.38
CA TYR A 98 16.45 12.43 -2.04
C TYR A 98 17.72 12.17 -1.20
N LYS A 99 18.91 12.25 -1.81
CA LYS A 99 20.20 12.25 -1.11
C LYS A 99 20.57 13.62 -0.55
N GLU A 100 20.25 14.66 -1.31
CA GLU A 100 20.71 16.03 -1.03
C GLU A 100 19.87 16.74 0.03
N THR A 101 18.64 16.30 0.26
CA THR A 101 17.72 16.91 1.23
C THR A 101 17.09 15.86 2.13
N LYS A 102 17.16 16.07 3.45
CA LYS A 102 16.39 15.27 4.44
C LYS A 102 15.00 15.84 4.69
N PHE A 103 14.70 17.00 4.11
CA PHE A 103 13.49 17.79 4.33
C PHE A 103 12.76 18.00 3.02
N TYR A 104 11.43 17.87 3.06
CA TYR A 104 10.54 18.23 1.97
C TYR A 104 9.45 19.15 2.52
N GLY A 105 9.53 20.45 2.19
CA GLY A 105 8.69 21.44 2.85
C GLY A 105 9.01 21.55 4.34
N ASP A 106 8.07 21.16 5.18
CA ASP A 106 8.09 21.27 6.65
C ASP A 106 8.26 19.94 7.39
N HIS A 107 8.40 18.81 6.69
CA HIS A 107 8.64 17.49 7.29
C HIS A 107 9.89 16.79 6.75
N CYS A 108 10.32 15.76 7.47
CA CYS A 108 11.39 14.87 7.01
C CYS A 108 10.87 13.95 5.91
N ILE A 109 11.67 13.74 4.86
CA ILE A 109 11.33 12.83 3.76
C ILE A 109 11.10 11.41 4.29
N SER A 110 10.01 10.81 3.85
CA SER A 110 9.63 9.43 4.15
C SER A 110 9.38 8.61 2.87
N GLY A 111 9.23 7.29 3.02
CA GLY A 111 8.77 6.43 1.93
C GLY A 111 7.40 6.82 1.35
N LEU A 112 6.55 7.46 2.15
CA LEU A 112 5.23 7.92 1.70
C LEU A 112 5.32 9.05 0.67
N ASP A 113 6.21 10.02 0.87
CA ASP A 113 6.42 11.13 -0.07
C ASP A 113 6.71 10.62 -1.47
N TYR A 114 7.57 9.61 -1.53
CA TYR A 114 7.94 8.98 -2.76
C TYR A 114 6.77 8.22 -3.40
N ASN A 115 6.03 7.45 -2.60
CA ASN A 115 4.91 6.69 -3.12
C ASN A 115 3.82 7.60 -3.70
N ILE A 116 3.60 8.75 -3.08
CA ILE A 116 2.70 9.78 -3.58
C ILE A 116 3.24 10.44 -4.84
N GLU A 117 4.56 10.68 -4.96
CA GLU A 117 5.15 11.21 -6.19
C GLU A 117 4.97 10.26 -7.39
N ILE A 118 5.20 8.95 -7.23
CA ILE A 118 4.90 8.00 -8.30
C ILE A 118 3.42 8.01 -8.61
N PHE A 119 2.58 7.98 -7.58
CA PHE A 119 1.15 7.90 -7.78
C PHE A 119 0.66 9.10 -8.60
N GLN A 120 1.19 10.30 -8.35
CA GLN A 120 0.95 11.47 -9.18
C GLN A 120 1.42 11.26 -10.62
N LYS A 121 2.67 10.80 -10.85
CA LYS A 121 3.18 10.53 -12.20
C LYS A 121 2.32 9.55 -12.97
N TYR A 122 1.79 8.53 -12.29
CA TYR A 122 0.89 7.54 -12.87
C TYR A 122 -0.48 8.13 -13.22
N ILE A 123 -1.04 9.02 -12.40
CA ILE A 123 -2.26 9.77 -12.73
C ILE A 123 -2.00 10.63 -13.98
N ASP A 124 -0.91 11.39 -13.98
CA ASP A 124 -0.57 12.36 -15.03
C ASP A 124 -0.31 11.67 -16.38
N ALA A 125 0.37 10.52 -16.38
CA ALA A 125 0.76 9.80 -17.59
C ALA A 125 -0.43 9.26 -18.40
N TYR A 126 -1.55 8.96 -17.75
CA TYR A 126 -2.70 8.31 -18.40
C TYR A 126 -3.97 9.15 -18.41
N GLY A 127 -4.03 10.23 -17.60
CA GLY A 127 -5.19 11.11 -17.48
C GLY A 127 -6.48 10.33 -17.18
N LEU A 128 -7.64 10.88 -17.53
CA LEU A 128 -8.95 10.23 -17.31
C LEU A 128 -9.31 9.17 -18.38
N SER A 129 -8.47 9.00 -19.41
CA SER A 129 -8.78 8.20 -20.59
C SER A 129 -8.87 6.69 -20.35
N LYS A 130 -8.24 6.21 -19.26
CA LYS A 130 -8.24 4.80 -18.86
C LYS A 130 -8.61 4.65 -17.39
N PRO A 131 -9.38 3.61 -17.05
CA PRO A 131 -9.61 3.25 -15.65
C PRO A 131 -8.29 2.81 -15.02
N LYS A 132 -8.07 3.21 -13.78
CA LYS A 132 -6.81 3.04 -13.06
C LYS A 132 -7.07 2.44 -11.69
N PHE A 133 -6.17 1.58 -11.27
CA PHE A 133 -6.12 1.01 -9.93
C PHE A 133 -4.70 1.18 -9.39
N SER A 134 -4.56 1.66 -8.17
CA SER A 134 -3.25 1.74 -7.53
C SER A 134 -3.30 1.13 -6.15
N LEU A 135 -2.30 0.30 -5.85
CA LEU A 135 -2.06 -0.26 -4.54
C LEU A 135 -0.72 0.26 -4.03
N ASN A 136 -0.80 1.18 -3.08
CA ASN A 136 0.37 1.80 -2.46
C ASN A 136 0.58 1.21 -1.07
N TRP A 137 1.69 0.48 -0.89
CA TRP A 137 2.03 -0.21 0.34
C TRP A 137 3.07 0.58 1.13
N ASN A 138 2.62 1.35 2.13
CA ASN A 138 3.44 2.23 2.96
C ASN A 138 3.71 1.58 4.32
N SER A 139 4.85 0.92 4.45
CA SER A 139 5.20 0.19 5.67
C SER A 139 5.89 1.07 6.70
N GLN A 140 6.82 1.94 6.29
CA GLN A 140 7.59 2.78 7.21
C GLN A 140 6.68 3.67 8.06
N THR A 141 5.75 4.37 7.42
CA THR A 141 4.76 5.23 8.08
C THR A 141 3.95 4.50 9.15
N SER A 142 3.72 3.20 8.97
CA SER A 142 2.93 2.38 9.89
C SER A 142 3.74 1.70 11.01
N HIS A 143 5.07 1.64 10.85
CA HIS A 143 6.00 1.00 11.78
C HIS A 143 6.76 2.01 12.65
N ASP A 144 7.03 3.19 12.13
CA ASP A 144 7.81 4.23 12.78
C ASP A 144 6.89 5.28 13.39
N GLN A 145 7.04 5.50 14.71
CA GLN A 145 6.58 6.63 15.55
C GLN A 145 5.24 7.35 15.25
N PHE A 146 4.43 7.57 16.29
CA PHE A 146 3.11 8.23 16.24
C PHE A 146 3.04 9.53 15.41
N ASN A 147 4.13 10.29 15.34
CA ASN A 147 4.20 11.56 14.59
C ASN A 147 4.06 11.37 13.08
N TRP A 148 4.40 10.20 12.55
CA TRP A 148 4.28 9.91 11.12
C TRP A 148 2.84 9.78 10.65
N PHE A 149 1.87 9.53 11.55
CA PHE A 149 0.46 9.53 11.18
C PHE A 149 -0.04 10.93 10.81
N TYR A 150 0.38 11.97 11.54
CA TYR A 150 -0.01 13.35 11.24
C TYR A 150 0.60 13.83 9.91
N VAL A 151 1.87 13.50 9.67
CA VAL A 151 2.54 13.79 8.40
C VAL A 151 1.84 13.06 7.25
N ALA A 152 1.48 11.79 7.45
CA ALA A 152 0.76 11.03 6.44
C ALA A 152 -0.62 11.59 6.14
N ASP A 153 -1.36 12.00 7.17
CA ASP A 153 -2.67 12.63 7.04
C ASP A 153 -2.57 13.91 6.19
N ASP A 154 -1.63 14.80 6.50
CA ASP A 154 -1.43 16.05 5.76
C ASP A 154 -1.01 15.81 4.29
N ILE A 155 -0.06 14.89 4.04
CA ILE A 155 0.37 14.53 2.68
C ILE A 155 -0.82 13.97 1.88
N LEU A 156 -1.59 13.05 2.48
CA LEU A 156 -2.73 12.42 1.81
C LEU A 156 -3.86 13.43 1.58
N HIS A 157 -4.13 14.31 2.55
CA HIS A 157 -5.12 15.36 2.42
C HIS A 157 -4.80 16.26 1.22
N LYS A 158 -3.58 16.81 1.17
CA LYS A 158 -3.12 17.67 0.07
C LYS A 158 -3.16 16.95 -1.28
N PHE A 159 -2.76 15.67 -1.32
CA PHE A 159 -2.80 14.87 -2.53
C PHE A 159 -4.23 14.64 -3.03
N LEU A 160 -5.15 14.26 -2.15
CA LEU A 160 -6.55 13.99 -2.49
C LEU A 160 -7.31 15.26 -2.87
N GLU A 161 -7.05 16.37 -2.19
CA GLU A 161 -7.61 17.68 -2.53
C GLU A 161 -7.19 18.12 -3.94
N LYS A 162 -5.89 17.98 -4.25
CA LYS A 162 -5.35 18.30 -5.57
C LYS A 162 -5.93 17.41 -6.67
N ASN A 163 -6.10 16.12 -6.42
CA ASN A 163 -6.48 15.12 -7.43
C ASN A 163 -7.95 14.66 -7.32
N GLN A 164 -8.82 15.51 -6.78
CA GLN A 164 -10.22 15.17 -6.50
C GLN A 164 -11.04 14.77 -7.75
N LYS A 165 -10.60 15.14 -8.96
CA LYS A 165 -11.28 14.76 -10.22
C LYS A 165 -10.80 13.40 -10.74
N GLU A 166 -9.55 13.06 -10.46
CA GLU A 166 -8.86 11.88 -10.96
C GLU A 166 -8.94 10.70 -9.99
N VAL A 167 -9.07 10.96 -8.70
CA VAL A 167 -9.11 9.97 -7.62
C VAL A 167 -10.53 9.83 -7.09
N ILE A 168 -11.32 8.98 -7.73
CA ILE A 168 -12.76 8.85 -7.44
C ILE A 168 -13.02 8.00 -6.18
N THR A 169 -12.12 7.05 -5.87
CA THR A 169 -12.25 6.18 -4.69
C THR A 169 -10.87 5.86 -4.14
N THR A 170 -10.67 6.14 -2.86
CA THR A 170 -9.47 5.76 -2.12
C THR A 170 -9.89 4.97 -0.89
N ILE A 171 -9.35 3.76 -0.74
CA ILE A 171 -9.49 2.97 0.48
C ILE A 171 -8.17 3.05 1.22
N PHE A 172 -8.14 3.77 2.34
CA PHE A 172 -6.97 3.88 3.19
C PHE A 172 -7.03 2.83 4.29
N LEU A 173 -6.08 1.89 4.30
CA LEU A 173 -6.00 0.85 5.32
C LEU A 173 -4.78 1.09 6.21
N ILE A 174 -5.01 1.68 7.38
CA ILE A 174 -3.97 1.79 8.41
C ILE A 174 -3.97 0.50 9.22
N SER A 175 -2.94 -0.32 9.04
CA SER A 175 -2.77 -1.54 9.82
C SER A 175 -1.52 -1.49 10.71
N SER A 176 -1.67 -1.03 11.96
CA SER A 176 -0.61 -1.17 12.97
C SER A 176 -0.43 -2.62 13.44
N LYS A 177 0.82 -3.12 13.56
CA LYS A 177 1.15 -4.47 14.09
C LYS A 177 0.41 -4.82 15.39
N ASN A 178 0.11 -3.80 16.19
CA ASN A 178 -0.75 -3.90 17.36
C ASN A 178 -1.87 -2.86 17.24
N GLY A 179 -3.14 -3.23 17.34
CA GLY A 179 -4.09 -2.28 17.92
C GLY A 179 -3.57 -1.99 19.32
N LYS A 180 -2.73 -0.95 19.48
CA LYS A 180 -2.13 -0.65 20.78
C LYS A 180 -3.30 -0.33 21.69
N LYS A 181 -3.57 -1.21 22.66
CA LYS A 181 -4.38 -0.85 23.82
C LYS A 181 -3.66 0.33 24.47
N VAL A 182 -4.11 1.54 24.18
CA VAL A 182 -3.77 2.70 24.99
C VAL A 182 -4.56 2.50 26.27
N LYS A 183 -3.89 2.00 27.30
CA LYS A 183 -4.45 2.05 28.65
C LYS A 183 -4.37 3.51 29.07
N PHE A 184 -5.52 4.12 29.30
CA PHE A 184 -5.63 5.35 30.09
C PHE A 184 -5.41 5.00 31.57
#